data_AF-A0A973W8M7-F1
#
_entry.id   AF-A0A973W8M7-F1
#
_cell.length_a   1.000
_cell.length_b   1.000
_cell.length_c   1.000
_cell.angle_alpha   90.00
_cell.angle_beta   90.00
_cell.angle_gamma   90.00
#
_symmetry.space_group_name_H-M   'P 1'
#
loop_
_entity.id
_entity.type
_entity.pdbx_description
1 polymer ?
#
loop_
_entity_poly.entity_id
_entity_poly.type
_entity_poly.pdbx_seq_one_letter_code
_entity_poly.pdbx_strand_id
1 'polypeptide(L)' 'MEGFIHHENLALFRKKLADPRLTDEERKVVLKLLADEEARQVGSQGATEDRKPD' A
#
# COMPACT_ATOMS: atom_id res chain seq x y z
N MET A 1 9.06 -6.92 9.15
CA MET A 1 8.13 -7.73 8.32
C MET A 1 7.14 -6.84 7.59
N GLU A 2 6.53 -5.85 8.26
CA GLU A 2 5.54 -4.94 7.67
C GLU A 2 6.05 -4.13 6.46
N GLY A 3 7.28 -3.59 6.51
CA GLY A 3 7.85 -2.89 5.35
C GLY A 3 7.99 -3.77 4.11
N PHE A 4 8.35 -5.04 4.26
CA PHE A 4 8.41 -6.00 3.15
C PHE A 4 7.03 -6.28 2.58
N ILE A 5 6.03 -6.51 3.44
CA ILE A 5 4.62 -6.72 3.03
C ILE A 5 4.12 -5.51 2.26
N HIS A 6 4.39 -4.30 2.76
CA HIS A 6 4.01 -3.05 2.11
C HIS A 6 4.63 -2.93 0.70
N HIS A 7 5.93 -3.18 0.55
CA HIS A 7 6.59 -3.16 -0.75
C HIS A 7 6.03 -4.20 -1.72
N GLU A 8 5.78 -5.42 -1.26
CA GLU A 8 5.17 -6.49 -2.08
C GLU A 8 3.73 -6.15 -2.48
N ASN A 9 2.93 -5.57 -1.58
CA ASN A 9 1.57 -5.13 -1.89
C ASN A 9 1.55 -4.04 -2.98
N LEU A 10 2.43 -3.04 -2.88
CA LEU A 10 2.56 -2.01 -3.92
C LEU A 10 2.94 -2.60 -5.28
N ALA A 11 3.91 -3.53 -5.29
CA ALA A 11 4.32 -4.21 -6.52
C ALA A 11 3.17 -5.03 -7.12
N LEU A 12 2.41 -5.73 -6.28
CA LEU A 12 1.27 -6.56 -6.68
C LEU A 12 0.13 -5.71 -7.27
N PHE A 13 -0.23 -4.60 -6.64
CA PHE A 13 -1.27 -3.70 -7.16
C PHE A 13 -0.88 -3.08 -8.51
N ARG A 14 0.36 -2.59 -8.64
CA ARG A 14 0.88 -2.05 -9.91
C ARG A 14 0.89 -3.10 -11.02
N LYS A 15 1.29 -4.34 -10.71
CA LYS A 15 1.25 -5.46 -11.66
C LYS A 15 -0.19 -5.76 -12.10
N LYS A 16 -1.15 -5.73 -11.16
CA LYS A 16 -2.56 -6.00 -11.47
C LYS A 16 -3.19 -4.92 -12.35
N LEU A 17 -2.82 -3.65 -12.16
CA LEU A 17 -3.27 -2.53 -13.03
C LEU A 17 -2.75 -2.62 -14.47
N ALA A 18 -1.63 -3.31 -14.67
CA ALA A 18 -1.06 -3.59 -15.99
C ALA A 18 -1.67 -4.82 -16.68
N ASP A 19 -2.54 -5.60 -16.01
CA ASP A 19 -3.24 -6.72 -16.65
C ASP A 19 -4.31 -6.15 -17.61
N PRO A 20 -4.25 -6.44 -18.92
CA PRO A 20 -5.22 -5.96 -19.89
C PRO A 20 -6.61 -6.57 -19.73
N ARG A 21 -6.76 -7.64 -18.92
CA ARG A 21 -8.04 -8.29 -18.63
C ARG A 21 -8.76 -7.70 -17.42
N LEU A 22 -8.12 -6.76 -16.72
CA LEU A 22 -8.70 -6.11 -15.56
C LEU A 22 -9.90 -5.26 -15.99
N THR A 23 -11.07 -5.51 -15.40
CA THR A 23 -12.26 -4.71 -15.69
C THR A 23 -12.14 -3.30 -15.09
N ASP A 24 -12.99 -2.38 -15.53
CA ASP A 24 -12.97 -1.01 -15.01
C ASP A 24 -13.40 -0.93 -13.54
N GLU A 25 -14.32 -1.80 -13.10
CA GLU A 25 -14.71 -1.94 -11.71
C GLU A 25 -13.55 -2.44 -10.86
N GLU A 26 -12.85 -3.49 -11.32
CA GLU A 26 -11.68 -4.02 -10.64
C GLU A 26 -10.53 -3.00 -10.61
N ARG A 27 -10.33 -2.26 -11.71
CA ARG A 27 -9.35 -1.17 -11.80
C ARG A 27 -9.60 -0.11 -10.74
N LYS A 28 -10.85 0.33 -10.55
CA LYS A 28 -11.22 1.29 -9.51
C LYS A 28 -10.90 0.77 -8.10
N VAL A 29 -11.20 -0.50 -7.83
CA VAL A 29 -10.89 -1.13 -6.53
C VAL A 29 -9.38 -1.21 -6.31
N VAL A 30 -8.62 -1.65 -7.31
CA VAL A 30 -7.16 -1.77 -7.21
C VAL A 30 -6.49 -0.40 -7.05
N LEU A 31 -6.99 0.65 -7.72
CA LEU A 31 -6.51 2.02 -7.52
C LEU A 31 -6.76 2.52 -6.09
N LYS A 32 -7.94 2.23 -5.52
CA LYS A 32 -8.23 2.58 -4.13
C LYS A 32 -7.30 1.86 -3.15
N LEU A 33 -7.10 0.56 -3.33
CA LEU A 33 -6.21 -0.24 -2.50
C LEU A 33 -4.75 0.23 -2.60
N LEU A 34 -4.30 0.61 -3.80
CA LEU A 34 -2.97 1.19 -4.00
C LEU A 34 -2.82 2.51 -3.22
N ALA A 35 -3.78 3.41 -3.31
CA ALA A 35 -3.75 4.68 -2.59
C ALA A 35 -3.76 4.49 -1.06
N ASP A 36 -4.60 3.57 -0.56
CA ASP A 36 -4.65 3.23 0.87
C ASP A 36 -3.32 2.63 1.35
N GLU A 37 -2.68 1.78 0.54
CA GLU A 37 -1.37 1.19 0.85
C GLU A 37 -0.26 2.26 0.83
N GLU A 38 -0.20 3.13 -0.19
CA GLU A 38 0.76 4.24 -0.26
C GLU A 38 0.60 5.20 0.95
N ALA A 39 -0.63 5.44 1.42
CA ALA A 39 -0.89 6.24 2.61
C ALA A 39 -0.42 5.57 3.92
N ARG A 40 -0.41 4.23 4.01
CA ARG A 40 0.13 3.51 5.18
C ARG A 40 1.61 3.75 5.37
N GLN A 41 2.37 3.95 4.28
CA GLN A 41 3.79 4.29 4.35
C GLN A 41 4.02 5.62 5.09
N VAL A 42 3.17 6.61 4.80
CA VAL A 42 3.22 7.94 5.43
C VAL A 42 2.90 7.86 6.93
N GLY A 43 2.02 6.94 7.34
CA GLY A 43 1.68 6.72 8.76
C GLY A 43 2.76 5.93 9.53
N SER A 44 3.40 4.93 8.91
CA SER A 44 4.40 4.09 9.58
C SER A 44 5.78 4.75 9.73
N GLN A 45 6.12 5.75 8.91
CA GLN A 45 7.31 6.58 9.14
C GLN A 45 7.13 7.62 10.26
N GLY A 46 5.92 7.83 10.78
CA GLY A 46 5.63 8.70 11.92
C GLY A 46 5.60 8.00 13.28
N ALA A 47 5.72 6.66 13.33
CA ALA A 47 5.58 5.86 14.56
C ALA A 47 6.92 5.37 15.15
N THR A 48 8.04 5.97 14.74
CA THR A 48 9.36 5.70 15.33
C THR A 48 9.92 6.94 16.03
N GLU A 49 9.17 7.62 16.88
CA GLU A 49 9.74 8.50 17.93
C GLU A 49 8.65 8.97 18.90
N ASP A 50 8.24 8.11 19.83
CA ASP A 50 7.75 8.59 21.14
C ASP A 50 8.01 7.51 22.19
N ARG A 51 9.30 7.26 22.47
CA ARG A 51 9.71 6.71 23.76
C ARG A 51 9.53 7.82 24.79
N LYS A 52 8.51 7.72 25.63
CA LYS A 52 8.60 8.23 27.01
C LYS A 52 8.81 7.05 27.94
N PRO A 53 9.99 6.90 28.57
CA PRO A 53 10.07 6.16 29.82
C PRO A 53 9.52 7.06 30.93
N ASP A 54 8.53 6.57 31.67
CA ASP A 54 8.23 7.02 33.03
C ASP A 54 9.03 6.14 34.01
#